data_AF-A0A7G8GX95-F1
#
_entry.id   AF-A0A7G8GX95-F1
#
_cell.length_a   1.000
_cell.length_b   1.000
_cell.length_c   1.000
_cell.angle_alpha   90.00
_cell.angle_beta   90.00
_cell.angle_gamma   90.00
#
_symmetry.space_group_name_H-M   'P 1'
#
loop_
_entity.id
_entity.type
_entity.pdbx_description
1 polymer ?
#
loop_
_entity_poly.entity_id
_entity_poly.type
_entity_poly.pdbx_seq_one_letter_code
_entity_poly.pdbx_strand_id
1 'polypeptide(L)'
;MKLKASLKKLNLSGSRKHEKILGNRKRNVLSGGKGDDIINGRGGKDILTGGPGADFFVISQGQDQITDFNPSEGDQIVHRGYDQIIRLPVNGGTLITTLDRKVSTFVASIKPDQIALQSQQRLKPTYKAVFEGGASVRLESAESEFQQSLGMMQREALPKRRGMMFPQRKAQRKSVYMFNCLAPLDILFLNDGEIVDLSAKTPICISPDSDDCPLYKSSRPFDNWIELRSGSIGRFGLTIGSQVDLIAL
;
A
#
# COMPACT_ATOMS: atom_id res chain seq x y z
N MET A 1 -35.98 2.37 -0.75
CA MET A 1 -35.57 3.50 -1.61
C MET A 1 -34.06 3.66 -1.48
N LYS A 2 -33.26 3.18 -2.44
CA LYS A 2 -31.78 3.23 -2.39
C LYS A 2 -31.33 4.67 -2.65
N LEU A 3 -30.77 5.36 -1.65
CA LEU A 3 -30.05 6.61 -1.90
C LEU A 3 -28.82 6.28 -2.77
N LYS A 4 -28.85 6.69 -4.05
CA LYS A 4 -27.63 6.91 -4.82
C LYS A 4 -26.92 8.08 -4.15
N ALA A 5 -25.90 7.80 -3.32
CA ALA A 5 -24.99 8.83 -2.86
C ALA A 5 -24.42 9.54 -4.09
N SER A 6 -24.62 10.86 -4.21
CA SER A 6 -24.23 11.61 -5.39
C SER A 6 -22.69 11.61 -5.50
N LEU A 7 -22.17 11.06 -6.60
CA LEU A 7 -20.75 11.00 -6.95
C LEU A 7 -20.21 12.39 -7.30
N LYS A 8 -19.83 13.20 -6.30
CA LYS A 8 -19.26 14.56 -6.48
C LYS A 8 -17.73 14.55 -6.36
N LYS A 9 -17.10 15.60 -6.92
CA LYS A 9 -15.69 15.96 -6.72
C LYS A 9 -15.39 15.94 -5.22
N LEU A 10 -14.36 15.20 -4.82
CA LEU A 10 -13.88 15.16 -3.44
C LEU A 10 -12.76 16.19 -3.27
N ASN A 11 -12.93 17.09 -2.31
CA ASN A 11 -11.87 17.99 -1.85
C ASN A 11 -11.47 17.55 -0.44
N LEU A 12 -10.24 17.08 -0.27
CA LEU A 12 -9.69 16.76 1.05
C LEU A 12 -8.48 17.65 1.32
N SER A 13 -8.42 18.20 2.52
CA SER A 13 -7.25 18.83 3.08
C SER A 13 -6.86 18.06 4.33
N GLY A 14 -5.64 17.57 4.36
CA GLY A 14 -5.07 16.92 5.52
C GLY A 14 -4.61 17.92 6.58
N SER A 15 -3.95 17.39 7.59
CA SER A 15 -3.64 18.10 8.84
C SER A 15 -2.15 18.39 9.00
N ARG A 16 -1.62 18.32 10.22
CA ARG A 16 -0.17 18.43 10.50
C ARG A 16 0.47 17.07 10.83
N LYS A 17 -0.24 15.99 10.51
CA LYS A 17 0.11 14.61 10.88
C LYS A 17 0.31 13.83 9.58
N HIS A 18 1.13 12.79 9.67
CA HIS A 18 1.25 11.78 8.61
C HIS A 18 -0.11 11.12 8.33
N GLU A 19 -0.65 11.33 7.13
CA GLU A 19 -1.98 10.91 6.75
C GLU A 19 -2.00 10.01 5.51
N LYS A 20 -3.05 9.19 5.41
CA LYS A 20 -3.38 8.42 4.21
C LYS A 20 -4.59 9.05 3.57
N ILE A 21 -4.38 9.74 2.46
CA ILE A 21 -5.42 10.49 1.74
C ILE A 21 -5.76 9.72 0.47
N LEU A 22 -6.98 9.18 0.46
CA LEU A 22 -7.49 8.37 -0.63
C LEU A 22 -8.64 9.10 -1.33
N GLY A 23 -8.50 9.27 -2.64
CA GLY A 23 -9.53 9.78 -3.52
C GLY A 23 -10.64 8.76 -3.79
N ASN A 24 -11.42 9.02 -4.84
CA ASN A 24 -12.42 8.13 -5.40
C ASN A 24 -12.24 8.04 -6.91
N ARG A 25 -13.17 7.44 -7.65
CA ARG A 25 -13.03 7.24 -9.11
C ARG A 25 -13.36 8.48 -9.96
N LYS A 26 -13.54 9.64 -9.34
CA LYS A 26 -13.87 10.91 -10.00
C LYS A 26 -12.72 11.88 -9.76
N ARG A 27 -12.74 12.98 -10.51
CA ARG A 27 -11.83 14.11 -10.28
C ARG A 27 -11.84 14.53 -8.80
N ASN A 28 -10.68 14.57 -8.19
CA ASN A 28 -10.45 14.99 -6.83
C ASN A 28 -9.43 16.13 -6.77
N VAL A 29 -9.46 16.87 -5.67
CA VAL A 29 -8.39 17.80 -5.27
C VAL A 29 -7.99 17.40 -3.87
N LEU A 30 -6.78 16.87 -3.74
CA LEU A 30 -6.28 16.26 -2.51
C LEU A 30 -5.04 17.03 -2.05
N SER A 31 -5.04 17.49 -0.80
CA SER A 31 -3.92 18.18 -0.18
C SER A 31 -3.49 17.43 1.08
N GLY A 32 -2.22 17.06 1.20
CA GLY A 32 -1.60 16.42 2.38
C GLY A 32 -1.58 17.32 3.60
N GLY A 33 -1.08 18.53 3.44
CA GLY A 33 -0.95 19.45 4.56
C GLY A 33 0.49 19.45 5.04
N LYS A 34 0.75 19.25 6.33
CA LYS A 34 2.13 19.07 6.83
C LYS A 34 2.34 17.64 7.30
N GLY A 35 3.58 17.18 7.18
CA GLY A 35 4.01 15.85 7.59
C GLY A 35 4.10 14.91 6.40
N ASP A 36 4.78 13.78 6.58
CA ASP A 36 4.97 12.78 5.52
C ASP A 36 3.64 12.06 5.19
N ASP A 37 3.02 12.43 4.09
CA ASP A 37 1.69 11.98 3.68
C ASP A 37 1.74 10.94 2.56
N ILE A 38 0.66 10.16 2.44
CA ILE A 38 0.47 9.19 1.35
C ILE A 38 -0.80 9.57 0.61
N ILE A 39 -0.64 10.04 -0.62
CA ILE A 39 -1.72 10.60 -1.42
C ILE A 39 -1.96 9.70 -2.63
N ASN A 40 -3.20 9.24 -2.79
CA ASN A 40 -3.63 8.45 -3.94
C ASN A 40 -4.95 9.01 -4.48
N GLY A 41 -4.92 9.60 -5.68
CA GLY A 41 -6.11 10.07 -6.40
C GLY A 41 -7.08 8.94 -6.75
N ARG A 42 -6.57 7.71 -6.86
CA ARG A 42 -7.23 6.52 -7.40
C ARG A 42 -7.49 6.66 -8.89
N GLY A 43 -8.72 6.99 -9.29
CA GLY A 43 -9.07 7.07 -10.70
C GLY A 43 -9.78 8.37 -11.00
N GLY A 44 -9.70 8.85 -12.23
CA GLY A 44 -10.23 10.16 -12.57
C GLY A 44 -9.10 11.06 -13.06
N LYS A 45 -9.25 12.36 -12.83
CA LYS A 45 -8.25 13.34 -13.22
C LYS A 45 -7.92 14.25 -12.06
N ASP A 46 -6.96 13.87 -11.24
CA ASP A 46 -6.83 14.42 -9.89
C ASP A 46 -5.76 15.50 -9.78
N ILE A 47 -5.94 16.42 -8.84
CA ILE A 47 -4.93 17.42 -8.47
C ILE A 47 -4.44 17.05 -7.09
N LEU A 48 -3.15 16.74 -6.98
CA LEU A 48 -2.50 16.26 -5.78
C LEU A 48 -1.49 17.30 -5.31
N THR A 49 -1.56 17.66 -4.04
CA THR A 49 -0.66 18.59 -3.36
C THR A 49 -0.16 17.90 -2.09
N GLY A 50 1.13 17.71 -1.94
CA GLY A 50 1.75 17.13 -0.74
C GLY A 50 1.69 18.11 0.43
N GLY A 51 2.31 19.27 0.23
CA GLY A 51 2.64 20.24 1.26
C GLY A 51 4.00 19.94 1.89
N PRO A 52 4.35 20.56 3.03
CA PRO A 52 5.65 20.33 3.64
C PRO A 52 5.78 18.93 4.28
N GLY A 53 6.81 18.16 3.92
CA GLY A 53 7.00 16.79 4.40
C GLY A 53 7.63 15.89 3.34
N ALA A 54 8.01 14.66 3.72
CA ALA A 54 8.45 13.66 2.74
C ALA A 54 7.25 12.86 2.23
N ASP A 55 6.64 13.29 1.13
CA ASP A 55 5.36 12.77 0.67
C ASP A 55 5.47 11.63 -0.34
N PHE A 56 4.47 10.74 -0.34
CA PHE A 56 4.33 9.65 -1.29
C PHE A 56 3.12 9.85 -2.19
N PHE A 57 3.37 10.13 -3.46
CA PHE A 57 2.34 10.21 -4.48
C PHE A 57 2.17 8.85 -5.17
N VAL A 58 1.04 8.21 -4.89
CA VAL A 58 0.71 6.89 -5.42
C VAL A 58 -0.04 7.04 -6.74
N ILE A 59 0.61 6.64 -7.83
CA ILE A 59 0.02 6.60 -9.17
C ILE A 59 -0.52 5.19 -9.38
N SER A 60 -1.84 5.04 -9.58
CA SER A 60 -2.44 3.71 -9.76
C SER A 60 -3.40 3.61 -10.93
N GLN A 61 -4.21 4.62 -11.19
CA GLN A 61 -5.10 4.71 -12.37
C GLN A 61 -5.27 6.19 -12.74
N GLY A 62 -5.93 6.48 -13.87
CA GLY A 62 -6.34 7.84 -14.19
C GLY A 62 -5.22 8.77 -14.66
N GLN A 63 -5.51 10.07 -14.60
CA GLN A 63 -4.65 11.13 -15.12
C GLN A 63 -4.44 12.24 -14.10
N ASP A 64 -3.32 12.23 -13.40
CA ASP A 64 -3.12 13.11 -12.26
C ASP A 64 -2.19 14.27 -12.56
N GLN A 65 -2.27 15.29 -11.72
CA GLN A 65 -1.32 16.39 -11.65
C GLN A 65 -0.81 16.52 -10.22
N ILE A 66 0.49 16.36 -10.03
CA ILE A 66 1.19 16.69 -8.78
C ILE A 66 1.69 18.13 -8.88
N THR A 67 1.37 18.94 -7.89
CA THR A 67 1.51 20.40 -7.96
C THR A 67 2.74 20.97 -7.26
N ASP A 68 3.33 20.23 -6.32
CA ASP A 68 4.34 20.74 -5.38
C ASP A 68 5.43 19.72 -5.03
N PHE A 69 5.64 18.71 -5.89
CA PHE A 69 6.65 17.67 -5.67
C PHE A 69 8.01 18.27 -5.34
N ASN A 70 8.56 17.94 -4.17
CA ASN A 70 9.81 18.46 -3.67
C ASN A 70 10.83 17.34 -3.34
N PRO A 71 11.78 17.05 -4.25
CA PRO A 71 12.77 16.01 -4.00
C PRO A 71 13.73 16.34 -2.84
N SER A 72 13.86 17.62 -2.47
CA SER A 72 14.70 18.03 -1.34
C SER A 72 14.07 17.70 0.01
N GLU A 73 12.74 17.59 0.07
CA GLU A 73 11.99 17.17 1.26
C GLU A 73 11.86 15.65 1.34
N GLY A 74 12.21 14.93 0.26
CA GLY A 74 12.20 13.48 0.21
C GLY A 74 10.97 12.89 -0.48
N ASP A 75 10.22 13.71 -1.22
CA ASP A 75 9.05 13.27 -1.98
C ASP A 75 9.38 12.15 -2.96
N GLN A 76 8.44 11.21 -3.06
CA GLN A 76 8.59 10.03 -3.87
C GLN A 76 7.33 9.73 -4.65
N ILE A 77 7.53 9.27 -5.88
CA ILE A 77 6.44 8.81 -6.73
C ILE A 77 6.44 7.29 -6.78
N VAL A 78 5.26 6.73 -6.63
CA VAL A 78 5.07 5.31 -6.39
C VAL A 78 4.07 4.80 -7.41
N HIS A 79 4.59 4.16 -8.46
CA HIS A 79 3.73 3.57 -9.47
C HIS A 79 3.22 2.22 -8.99
N ARG A 80 1.92 2.14 -8.77
CA ARG A 80 1.17 0.92 -8.53
C ARG A 80 0.57 0.44 -9.85
N GLY A 81 1.38 -0.20 -10.69
CA GLY A 81 0.97 -1.04 -11.82
C GLY A 81 2.15 -1.85 -12.38
N TYR A 82 1.88 -2.90 -13.15
CA TYR A 82 2.91 -3.72 -13.83
C TYR A 82 3.44 -3.08 -15.10
N ASP A 83 2.76 -2.05 -15.57
CA ASP A 83 3.13 -1.36 -16.79
C ASP A 83 4.48 -0.68 -16.62
N GLN A 84 5.32 -0.81 -17.65
CA GLN A 84 6.51 0.02 -17.74
C GLN A 84 6.08 1.48 -17.81
N ILE A 85 6.65 2.29 -16.93
CA ILE A 85 6.50 3.74 -16.97
C ILE A 85 7.68 4.39 -17.67
N ILE A 86 7.36 5.41 -18.44
CA ILE A 86 8.32 6.33 -19.04
C ILE A 86 8.17 7.69 -18.37
N ARG A 87 9.30 8.41 -18.27
CA ARG A 87 9.37 9.80 -17.83
C ARG A 87 9.74 10.65 -19.03
N LEU A 88 8.86 11.54 -19.44
CA LEU A 88 9.06 12.42 -20.58
C LEU A 88 9.15 13.86 -20.10
N PRO A 89 10.20 14.61 -20.46
CA PRO A 89 10.20 16.05 -20.23
C PRO A 89 9.11 16.69 -21.08
N VAL A 90 8.31 17.56 -20.49
CA VAL A 90 7.24 18.32 -21.17
C VAL A 90 7.29 19.78 -20.73
N ASN A 91 6.56 20.66 -21.42
CA ASN A 91 6.50 22.07 -21.03
C ASN A 91 5.98 22.19 -19.59
N GLY A 92 6.77 22.84 -18.74
CA GLY A 92 6.41 23.09 -17.35
C GLY A 92 6.60 21.92 -16.40
N GLY A 93 7.20 20.79 -16.80
CA GLY A 93 7.48 19.69 -15.87
C GLY A 93 7.79 18.34 -16.52
N THR A 94 7.40 17.26 -15.84
CA THR A 94 7.59 15.89 -16.32
C THR A 94 6.26 15.18 -16.46
N LEU A 95 6.06 14.47 -17.56
CA LEU A 95 4.98 13.50 -17.70
C LEU A 95 5.51 12.10 -17.38
N ILE A 96 4.94 11.49 -16.35
CA ILE A 96 5.09 10.06 -16.06
C ILE A 96 3.90 9.36 -16.70
N THR A 97 4.12 8.33 -17.50
CA THR A 97 2.99 7.59 -18.10
C THR A 97 3.35 6.16 -18.43
N THR A 98 2.35 5.29 -18.44
CA THR A 98 2.47 3.93 -18.98
C THR A 98 2.65 3.97 -20.49
N LEU A 99 3.25 2.92 -21.08
CA LEU A 99 3.42 2.84 -22.53
C LEU A 99 2.09 2.88 -23.29
N ASP A 100 1.03 2.31 -22.72
CA ASP A 100 -0.33 2.35 -23.28
C ASP A 100 -1.08 3.67 -22.99
N ARG A 101 -0.45 4.58 -22.24
CA ARG A 101 -0.94 5.91 -21.85
C ARG A 101 -2.26 5.92 -21.08
N LYS A 102 -2.68 4.78 -20.51
CA LYS A 102 -3.89 4.72 -19.69
C LYS A 102 -3.72 5.36 -18.32
N VAL A 103 -2.50 5.30 -17.79
CA VAL A 103 -2.14 5.96 -16.53
C VAL A 103 -1.10 7.02 -16.83
N SER A 104 -1.34 8.23 -16.35
CA SER A 104 -0.41 9.34 -16.55
C SER A 104 -0.44 10.31 -15.39
N THR A 105 0.71 10.86 -15.02
CA THR A 105 0.81 11.89 -13.99
C THR A 105 1.75 12.97 -14.49
N PHE A 106 1.24 14.20 -14.56
CA PHE A 106 2.07 15.38 -14.77
C PHE A 106 2.62 15.87 -13.43
N VAL A 107 3.93 16.04 -13.34
CA VAL A 107 4.63 16.56 -12.16
C VAL A 107 5.12 17.96 -12.51
N ALA A 108 4.50 18.97 -11.90
CA ALA A 108 4.77 20.37 -12.20
C ALA A 108 6.19 20.76 -11.78
N SER A 109 6.86 21.54 -12.62
CA SER A 109 8.15 22.20 -12.37
C SER A 109 9.34 21.29 -12.04
N ILE A 110 9.20 19.98 -12.23
CA ILE A 110 10.24 18.99 -11.92
C ILE A 110 10.73 18.33 -13.19
N LYS A 111 12.05 18.17 -13.31
CA LYS A 111 12.68 17.45 -14.44
C LYS A 111 12.70 15.93 -14.20
N PRO A 112 12.75 15.10 -15.27
CA PRO A 112 12.66 13.65 -15.13
C PRO A 112 13.69 13.00 -14.21
N ASP A 113 14.91 13.54 -14.19
CA ASP A 113 16.06 13.08 -13.41
C ASP A 113 15.96 13.41 -11.92
N GLN A 114 15.10 14.36 -11.55
CA GLN A 114 14.85 14.74 -10.16
C GLN A 114 13.76 13.89 -9.48
N ILE A 115 13.09 13.01 -10.22
CA ILE A 115 12.01 12.18 -9.70
C ILE A 115 12.56 10.86 -9.16
N ALA A 116 12.49 10.70 -7.85
CA ALA A 116 12.66 9.42 -7.18
C ALA A 116 11.42 8.54 -7.42
N LEU A 117 11.56 7.55 -8.31
CA LEU A 117 10.52 6.55 -8.56
C LEU A 117 10.78 5.29 -7.75
N GLN A 118 9.88 4.97 -6.84
CA GLN A 118 9.80 3.63 -6.25
C GLN A 118 8.85 2.77 -7.09
N SER A 119 9.39 2.03 -8.05
CA SER A 119 8.73 0.80 -8.52
C SER A 119 8.91 -0.23 -7.41
N GLN A 120 7.83 -0.85 -6.91
CA GLN A 120 7.84 -1.74 -5.75
C GLN A 120 9.15 -2.52 -5.57
N GLN A 121 10.04 -1.98 -4.76
CA GLN A 121 11.29 -2.64 -4.47
C GLN A 121 10.92 -3.81 -3.56
N ARG A 122 11.21 -5.05 -3.97
CA ARG A 122 11.15 -6.19 -3.05
C ARG A 122 12.07 -5.85 -1.89
N LEU A 123 11.50 -5.65 -0.70
CA LEU A 123 12.31 -5.36 0.48
C LEU A 123 13.17 -6.59 0.75
N LYS A 124 14.37 -6.39 1.33
CA LYS A 124 15.13 -7.52 1.84
C LYS A 124 14.42 -8.04 3.09
N PRO A 125 14.29 -9.36 3.29
CA PRO A 125 13.73 -9.89 4.53
C PRO A 125 14.58 -9.50 5.74
N THR A 126 13.97 -8.80 6.70
CA THR A 126 14.59 -8.34 7.96
C THR A 126 14.13 -9.14 9.18
N TYR A 127 13.12 -10.01 9.02
CA TYR A 127 12.64 -10.88 10.08
C TYR A 127 12.51 -12.33 9.62
N LYS A 128 12.42 -13.24 10.58
CA LYS A 128 12.08 -14.65 10.42
C LYS A 128 10.98 -15.00 11.42
N ALA A 129 9.84 -15.48 10.92
CA ALA A 129 8.83 -16.13 11.74
C ALA A 129 9.19 -17.61 11.90
N VAL A 130 9.22 -18.09 13.14
CA VAL A 130 9.33 -19.51 13.49
C VAL A 130 8.01 -19.94 14.12
N PHE A 131 7.44 -21.03 13.62
CA PHE A 131 6.18 -21.59 14.10
C PHE A 131 6.45 -22.76 15.06
N GLU A 132 5.49 -23.12 15.91
CA GLU A 132 5.60 -24.19 16.92
C GLU A 132 6.11 -25.54 16.37
N GLY A 133 5.81 -25.87 15.10
CA GLY A 133 6.33 -27.06 14.42
C GLY A 133 7.76 -26.94 13.86
N GLY A 134 8.51 -25.88 14.20
CA GLY A 134 9.87 -25.59 13.73
C GLY A 134 9.96 -25.07 12.30
N ALA A 135 8.85 -25.05 11.56
CA ALA A 135 8.79 -24.42 10.24
C ALA A 135 9.06 -22.92 10.34
N SER A 136 9.69 -22.34 9.31
CA SER A 136 9.98 -20.91 9.31
C SER A 136 9.83 -20.25 7.95
N VAL A 137 9.54 -18.94 8.01
CA VAL A 137 9.33 -18.05 6.86
C VAL A 137 10.17 -16.80 7.07
N ARG A 138 10.87 -16.33 6.03
CA ARG A 138 11.55 -15.02 6.08
C ARG A 138 10.59 -13.93 5.65
N LEU A 139 10.53 -12.87 6.44
CA LEU A 139 9.59 -11.77 6.31
C LEU A 139 10.32 -10.49 5.92
N GLU A 140 9.83 -9.86 4.86
CA GLU A 140 10.01 -8.42 4.66
C GLU A 140 9.26 -7.67 5.76
N SER A 141 9.75 -6.52 6.22
CA SER A 141 9.02 -5.71 7.20
C SER A 141 8.56 -4.40 6.61
N ALA A 142 7.26 -4.14 6.72
CA ALA A 142 6.62 -2.88 6.38
C ALA A 142 6.50 -2.01 7.63
N GLU A 143 7.61 -1.37 8.01
CA GLU A 143 7.73 -0.56 9.23
C GLU A 143 7.02 0.79 9.12
N SER A 144 7.03 1.40 7.94
CA SER A 144 6.38 2.69 7.71
C SER A 144 4.92 2.51 7.26
N GLU A 145 4.06 3.47 7.61
CA GLU A 145 2.67 3.51 7.11
C GLU A 145 2.59 3.43 5.58
N PHE A 146 3.62 3.95 4.90
CA PHE A 146 3.79 3.88 3.45
C PHE A 146 4.03 2.45 2.98
N GLN A 147 5.03 1.75 3.53
CA GLN A 147 5.29 0.35 3.22
C GLN A 147 4.05 -0.52 3.52
N GLN A 148 3.35 -0.25 4.64
CA GLN A 148 2.12 -0.98 4.98
C GLN A 148 0.98 -0.71 4.01
N SER A 149 0.91 0.51 3.45
CA SER A 149 -0.08 0.84 2.43
C SER A 149 0.19 0.16 1.09
N LEU A 150 1.44 -0.22 0.82
CA LEU A 150 1.84 -0.97 -0.37
C LEU A 150 1.67 -2.47 -0.17
N GLY A 151 2.06 -2.97 1.00
CA GLY A 151 2.02 -4.39 1.35
C GLY A 151 2.51 -5.31 0.24
N MET A 152 1.73 -6.36 -0.02
CA MET A 152 1.99 -7.34 -1.08
C MET A 152 1.30 -7.01 -2.41
N MET A 153 0.79 -5.78 -2.60
CA MET A 153 0.18 -5.39 -3.87
C MET A 153 1.14 -5.69 -5.00
N GLN A 154 0.64 -6.10 -6.16
CA GLN A 154 1.39 -6.24 -7.41
C GLN A 154 2.60 -7.20 -7.35
N ARG A 155 2.52 -8.18 -6.46
CA ARG A 155 3.40 -9.35 -6.47
C ARG A 155 2.64 -10.54 -7.05
N GLU A 156 2.99 -10.94 -8.27
CA GLU A 156 2.37 -12.10 -8.96
C GLU A 156 2.61 -13.43 -8.23
N ALA A 157 3.71 -13.52 -7.47
CA ALA A 157 4.00 -14.68 -6.65
C ALA A 157 4.93 -14.34 -5.48
N LEU A 158 4.61 -14.90 -4.32
CA LEU A 158 5.52 -15.00 -3.19
C LEU A 158 6.32 -16.31 -3.28
N PRO A 159 7.66 -16.25 -3.21
CA PRO A 159 8.48 -17.44 -3.12
C PRO A 159 8.05 -18.34 -1.95
N LYS A 160 8.26 -19.65 -2.08
CA LYS A 160 8.06 -20.58 -0.96
C LYS A 160 8.91 -20.10 0.22
N ARG A 161 8.31 -20.04 1.43
CA ARG A 161 8.95 -19.53 2.66
C ARG A 161 9.34 -18.04 2.66
N ARG A 162 8.54 -17.21 1.97
CA ARG A 162 8.56 -15.75 2.09
C ARG A 162 7.19 -15.22 2.54
N GLY A 163 7.21 -14.09 3.23
CA GLY A 163 6.03 -13.33 3.63
C GLY A 163 6.42 -11.87 3.91
N MET A 164 5.45 -11.10 4.40
CA MET A 164 5.67 -9.72 4.85
C MET A 164 5.02 -9.56 6.23
N MET A 165 5.74 -8.89 7.12
CA MET A 165 5.29 -8.47 8.44
C MET A 165 4.93 -6.99 8.39
N PHE A 166 3.93 -6.61 9.17
CA PHE A 166 3.41 -5.25 9.23
C PHE A 166 3.28 -4.82 10.70
N PRO A 167 4.39 -4.41 11.32
CA PRO A 167 4.39 -4.04 12.73
C PRO A 167 3.62 -2.75 13.01
N GLN A 168 2.91 -2.73 14.14
CA GLN A 168 2.19 -1.56 14.63
C GLN A 168 2.93 -0.99 15.84
N ARG A 169 3.02 0.35 15.92
CA ARG A 169 3.60 1.03 17.10
C ARG A 169 2.88 0.68 18.41
N LYS A 170 1.60 0.31 18.32
CA LYS A 170 0.77 -0.16 19.43
C LYS A 170 -0.32 -1.07 18.89
N ALA A 171 -0.81 -1.98 19.73
CA ALA A 171 -1.96 -2.80 19.40
C ALA A 171 -3.16 -1.92 19.02
N GLN A 172 -3.74 -2.16 17.85
CA GLN A 172 -4.86 -1.37 17.35
C GLN A 172 -5.78 -2.15 16.41
N ARG A 173 -6.97 -1.60 16.16
CA ARG A 173 -7.89 -2.14 15.15
C ARG A 173 -7.54 -1.55 13.79
N LYS A 174 -7.05 -2.39 12.89
CA LYS A 174 -6.90 -2.07 11.46
C LYS A 174 -7.60 -3.11 10.61
N SER A 175 -7.94 -2.71 9.38
CA SER A 175 -8.45 -3.62 8.35
C SER A 175 -7.38 -3.79 7.30
N VAL A 176 -7.17 -5.02 6.86
CA VAL A 176 -6.29 -5.39 5.75
C VAL A 176 -7.17 -5.63 4.52
N TYR A 177 -6.70 -5.28 3.33
CA TYR A 177 -7.45 -5.48 2.09
C TYR A 177 -6.50 -5.97 1.00
N MET A 178 -7.05 -6.65 0.00
CA MET A 178 -6.28 -7.38 -1.02
C MET A 178 -6.26 -6.69 -2.38
N PHE A 179 -6.56 -5.40 -2.41
CA PHE A 179 -6.60 -4.62 -3.66
C PHE A 179 -5.25 -4.66 -4.36
N ASN A 180 -5.27 -5.00 -5.64
CA ASN A 180 -4.09 -5.20 -6.47
C ASN A 180 -3.10 -6.26 -5.98
N CYS A 181 -3.41 -7.08 -4.97
CA CYS A 181 -2.61 -8.27 -4.63
C CYS A 181 -2.87 -9.35 -5.69
N LEU A 182 -1.86 -9.66 -6.52
CA LEU A 182 -2.00 -10.61 -7.63
C LEU A 182 -1.76 -12.07 -7.25
N ALA A 183 -1.62 -12.35 -5.96
CA ALA A 183 -1.58 -13.71 -5.44
C ALA A 183 -2.55 -13.82 -4.26
N PRO A 184 -3.24 -14.97 -4.10
CA PRO A 184 -4.00 -15.22 -2.90
C PRO A 184 -3.04 -15.35 -1.70
N LEU A 185 -3.45 -14.84 -0.55
CA LEU A 185 -2.64 -14.81 0.66
C LEU A 185 -3.35 -15.52 1.82
N ASP A 186 -2.57 -15.84 2.84
CA ASP A 186 -3.07 -16.11 4.17
C ASP A 186 -2.62 -14.94 5.07
N ILE A 187 -3.51 -14.46 5.93
CA ILE A 187 -3.26 -13.33 6.83
C ILE A 187 -3.32 -13.83 8.27
N LEU A 188 -2.30 -13.52 9.06
CA LEU A 188 -2.25 -13.75 10.51
C LEU A 188 -2.29 -12.40 11.22
N PHE A 189 -3.13 -12.25 12.23
CA PHE A 189 -3.12 -11.12 13.15
C PHE A 189 -2.51 -11.57 14.47
N LEU A 190 -1.60 -10.80 15.05
CA LEU A 190 -0.85 -11.21 16.24
C LEU A 190 -0.89 -10.15 17.35
N ASN A 191 -0.76 -10.63 18.60
CA ASN A 191 -0.36 -9.83 19.76
C ASN A 191 0.76 -10.56 20.48
N ASP A 192 1.89 -9.90 20.68
CA ASP A 192 3.03 -10.45 21.41
C ASP A 192 3.43 -11.86 20.93
N GLY A 193 3.31 -12.13 19.62
CA GLY A 193 3.61 -13.41 18.98
C GLY A 193 2.45 -14.43 18.93
N GLU A 194 1.37 -14.23 19.69
CA GLU A 194 0.19 -15.10 19.65
C GLU A 194 -0.70 -14.76 18.45
N ILE A 195 -1.10 -15.75 17.64
CA ILE A 195 -2.10 -15.55 16.59
C ILE A 195 -3.47 -15.29 17.23
N VAL A 196 -3.95 -14.06 17.14
CA VAL A 196 -5.22 -13.65 17.73
C VAL A 196 -6.42 -13.81 16.79
N ASP A 197 -6.17 -13.80 15.49
CA ASP A 197 -7.15 -13.99 14.42
C ASP A 197 -6.44 -14.34 13.11
N LEU A 198 -7.14 -14.93 12.14
CA LEU A 198 -6.55 -15.33 10.87
C LEU A 198 -7.56 -15.30 9.71
N SER A 199 -7.05 -15.16 8.49
CA SER A 199 -7.86 -15.22 7.27
C SER A 199 -7.12 -16.04 6.22
N ALA A 200 -7.63 -17.24 5.92
CA ALA A 200 -7.01 -18.15 4.98
C ALA A 200 -7.52 -17.93 3.55
N LYS A 201 -6.64 -18.14 2.56
CA LYS A 201 -6.95 -18.13 1.13
C LYS A 201 -7.72 -16.89 0.69
N THR A 202 -7.27 -15.72 1.14
CA THR A 202 -7.85 -14.45 0.75
C THR A 202 -7.76 -14.30 -0.77
N PRO A 203 -8.88 -14.11 -1.49
CA PRO A 203 -8.86 -14.02 -2.94
C PRO A 203 -8.11 -12.78 -3.42
N ILE A 204 -7.56 -12.90 -4.64
CA ILE A 204 -7.07 -11.77 -5.43
C ILE A 204 -8.20 -10.75 -5.60
N CYS A 205 -7.92 -9.47 -5.35
CA CYS A 205 -8.85 -8.40 -5.67
C CYS A 205 -8.23 -7.43 -6.67
N ILE A 206 -8.64 -7.53 -7.93
CA ILE A 206 -8.25 -6.62 -9.02
C ILE A 206 -9.40 -5.67 -9.37
N SER A 207 -10.24 -5.33 -8.39
CA SER A 207 -11.29 -4.35 -8.63
C SER A 207 -10.66 -3.02 -9.04
N PRO A 208 -11.28 -2.25 -9.95
CA PRO A 208 -10.85 -0.89 -10.22
C PRO A 208 -11.02 0.07 -9.02
N ASP A 209 -11.79 -0.30 -7.99
CA ASP A 209 -11.88 0.42 -6.71
C ASP A 209 -11.43 -0.45 -5.54
N SER A 210 -10.57 0.07 -4.66
CA SER A 210 -10.16 -0.67 -3.46
C SER A 210 -11.29 -0.83 -2.45
N ASP A 211 -12.29 0.06 -2.49
CA ASP A 211 -13.42 0.01 -1.57
C ASP A 211 -14.38 -1.16 -1.90
N ASP A 212 -14.27 -1.72 -3.11
CA ASP A 212 -14.98 -2.94 -3.51
C ASP A 212 -14.27 -4.22 -3.04
N CYS A 213 -13.04 -4.11 -2.52
CA CYS A 213 -12.28 -5.27 -2.05
C CYS A 213 -12.72 -5.69 -0.65
N PRO A 214 -12.80 -7.01 -0.38
CA PRO A 214 -13.05 -7.50 0.97
C PRO A 214 -12.03 -6.95 1.98
N LEU A 215 -12.55 -6.53 3.12
CA LEU A 215 -11.76 -6.12 4.28
C LEU A 215 -11.62 -7.30 5.24
N TYR A 216 -10.38 -7.64 5.58
CA TYR A 216 -10.01 -8.64 6.57
C TYR A 216 -9.68 -7.94 7.88
N LYS A 217 -10.29 -8.38 8.97
CA LYS A 217 -10.20 -7.71 10.27
C LYS A 217 -9.97 -8.75 11.35
N SER A 218 -9.27 -8.34 12.40
CA SER A 218 -9.24 -9.09 13.65
C SER A 218 -10.41 -8.69 14.56
N SER A 219 -10.94 -9.67 15.28
CA SER A 219 -11.94 -9.51 16.33
C SER A 219 -11.45 -8.65 17.51
N ARG A 220 -10.13 -8.58 17.75
CA ARG A 220 -9.48 -7.77 18.80
C ARG A 220 -8.34 -6.91 18.23
N PRO A 221 -7.89 -5.84 18.94
CA PRO A 221 -6.68 -5.11 18.56
C PRO A 221 -5.49 -6.06 18.39
N PHE A 222 -4.60 -5.75 17.44
CA PHE A 222 -3.40 -6.53 17.16
C PHE A 222 -2.18 -5.59 17.01
N ASP A 223 -0.99 -6.05 17.38
CA ASP A 223 0.28 -5.31 17.26
C ASP A 223 1.05 -5.63 15.98
N ASN A 224 0.74 -6.75 15.33
CA ASN A 224 1.35 -7.18 14.09
C ASN A 224 0.31 -7.87 13.19
N TRP A 225 0.51 -7.78 11.88
CA TRP A 225 -0.03 -8.80 10.99
C TRP A 225 1.04 -9.34 10.05
N ILE A 226 0.83 -10.57 9.58
CA ILE A 226 1.73 -11.25 8.65
C ILE A 226 0.93 -11.71 7.45
N GLU A 227 1.43 -11.38 6.26
CA GLU A 227 0.91 -11.89 4.99
C GLU A 227 1.82 -13.00 4.47
N LEU A 228 1.24 -14.19 4.28
CA LEU A 228 1.90 -15.39 3.80
C LEU A 228 1.29 -15.81 2.46
N ARG A 229 2.04 -16.61 1.70
CA ARG A 229 1.47 -17.29 0.52
C ARG A 229 0.26 -18.12 0.93
N SER A 230 -0.81 -18.07 0.14
CA SER A 230 -2.01 -18.88 0.41
C SER A 230 -1.72 -20.37 0.64
N GLY A 231 -2.41 -20.93 1.63
CA GLY A 231 -2.28 -22.32 2.09
C GLY A 231 -1.15 -22.55 3.10
N SER A 232 -0.48 -21.49 3.56
CA SER A 232 0.53 -21.57 4.61
C SER A 232 -0.07 -21.88 5.97
N ILE A 233 -1.26 -21.36 6.30
CA ILE A 233 -1.99 -21.66 7.54
C ILE A 233 -2.18 -23.17 7.68
N GLY A 234 -2.78 -23.81 6.66
CA GLY A 234 -2.99 -25.26 6.69
C GLY A 234 -1.69 -26.06 6.63
N ARG A 235 -0.69 -25.61 5.86
CA ARG A 235 0.61 -26.28 5.75
C ARG A 235 1.37 -26.30 7.07
N PHE A 236 1.31 -25.23 7.84
CA PHE A 236 2.03 -25.09 9.10
C PHE A 236 1.16 -25.40 10.32
N GLY A 237 -0.11 -25.80 10.13
CA GLY A 237 -1.01 -26.14 11.23
C GLY A 237 -1.36 -24.96 12.13
N LEU A 238 -1.39 -23.73 11.59
CA LEU A 238 -1.59 -22.53 12.39
C LEU A 238 -3.06 -22.38 12.80
N THR A 239 -3.28 -22.11 14.09
CA THR A 239 -4.61 -21.84 14.65
C THR A 239 -4.58 -20.58 15.50
N ILE A 240 -5.76 -20.04 15.84
CA ILE A 240 -5.84 -19.00 16.87
C ILE A 240 -5.26 -19.56 18.17
N GLY A 241 -4.38 -18.80 18.82
CA GLY A 241 -3.63 -19.20 20.01
C GLY A 241 -2.24 -19.81 19.73
N SER A 242 -1.93 -20.18 18.48
CA SER A 242 -0.57 -20.63 18.13
C SER A 242 0.44 -19.49 18.30
N GLN A 243 1.64 -19.83 18.76
CA GLN A 243 2.76 -18.90 18.89
C GLN A 243 3.59 -18.78 17.61
N VAL A 244 4.06 -17.56 17.36
CA VAL A 244 4.96 -17.21 16.26
C VAL A 244 6.13 -16.40 16.82
N ASP A 245 7.31 -17.01 16.85
CA ASP A 245 8.52 -16.31 17.25
C ASP A 245 9.01 -15.43 16.11
N LEU A 246 9.00 -14.11 16.33
CA LEU A 246 9.48 -13.11 15.37
C LEU A 246 10.93 -12.73 15.71
N ILE A 247 11.86 -13.20 14.88
CA ILE A 247 13.31 -13.04 15.08
C ILE A 247 13.85 -12.05 14.04
N ALA A 248 14.49 -10.97 14.46
CA ALA A 248 15.20 -10.06 13.55
C ALA A 248 16.42 -10.75 12.90
N LEU A 249 16.72 -10.42 11.64
CA LEU A 249 17.75 -11.05 10.80
C LEU A 249 18.98 -10.15 10.58
#